data_AF-A0A9W5ES65-F1
#
_entry.id   AF-A0A9W5ES65-F1
#
_cell.length_a   1.000
_cell.length_b   1.000
_cell.length_c   1.000
_cell.angle_alpha   90.00
_cell.angle_beta   90.00
_cell.angle_gamma   90.00
#
_symmetry.space_group_name_H-M   'P 1'
#
loop_
_entity.id
_entity.type
_entity.pdbx_description
1 polymer ?
#
loop_
_entity_poly.entity_id
_entity_poly.type
_entity_poly.pdbx_seq_one_letter_code
_entity_poly.pdbx_strand_id
1 'polypeptide(L)'
;MIISINIDEQNFKTLNTIKGETKISISKIINFLISKYAVNNKDIKIKDNDDLLDIKKINLHEPIKQIRVRLTKQEYDFLSISAKKNGFNLTSKEIRYRLLNTINKNKYYTNLELEDFCKSRSEINTIGRNLNSLVKLLRTRNIIKFDDENFKKSIESLNTKIDNLSNELSEILIRSNQRY
;
A
#
# COMPACT_ATOMS: atom_id res chain seq x y z
N MET A 1 -18.75 -14.02 -1.33
CA MET A 1 -19.36 -14.80 -2.43
C MET A 1 -18.26 -15.62 -3.08
N ILE A 2 -18.44 -16.93 -3.25
CA ILE A 2 -17.47 -17.80 -3.92
C ILE A 2 -18.02 -18.08 -5.32
N ILE A 3 -17.23 -17.78 -6.35
CA ILE A 3 -17.60 -17.98 -7.76
C ILE A 3 -16.53 -18.89 -8.38
N SER A 4 -16.95 -19.99 -9.00
CA SER A 4 -16.08 -20.89 -9.76
C SER A 4 -16.16 -20.52 -11.23
N ILE A 5 -15.00 -20.24 -11.85
CA ILE A 5 -14.90 -19.81 -13.24
C ILE A 5 -13.97 -20.80 -13.96
N ASN A 6 -14.40 -21.29 -15.12
CA ASN A 6 -13.57 -22.13 -15.98
C ASN A 6 -12.69 -21.23 -16.86
N ILE A 7 -11.39 -21.41 -16.76
CA ILE A 7 -10.37 -20.67 -17.53
C ILE A 7 -9.45 -21.72 -18.15
N ASP A 8 -9.09 -21.54 -19.42
CA ASP A 8 -8.14 -22.43 -20.08
C ASP A 8 -6.74 -22.34 -19.46
N GLU A 9 -5.93 -23.36 -19.72
CA GLU A 9 -4.60 -23.52 -19.11
C GLU A 9 -3.64 -22.37 -19.48
N GLN A 10 -3.75 -21.85 -20.70
CA GLN A 10 -2.88 -20.78 -21.19
C GLN A 10 -3.19 -19.44 -20.50
N ASN A 11 -4.46 -19.13 -20.33
CA ASN A 11 -4.92 -17.97 -19.59
C ASN A 11 -4.61 -18.09 -18.09
N PHE A 12 -4.70 -19.31 -17.51
CA PHE A 12 -4.28 -19.53 -16.13
C PHE A 12 -2.77 -19.33 -15.93
N LYS A 13 -1.92 -19.80 -16.86
CA LYS A 13 -0.47 -19.53 -16.84
C LYS A 13 -0.20 -18.02 -16.90
N THR A 14 -0.87 -17.32 -17.80
CA THR A 14 -0.75 -15.86 -17.95
C THR A 14 -1.12 -15.12 -16.65
N LEU A 15 -2.23 -15.50 -16.00
CA LEU A 15 -2.63 -14.92 -14.71
C LEU A 15 -1.61 -15.17 -13.59
N ASN A 16 -0.96 -16.33 -13.57
CA ASN A 16 0.08 -16.63 -12.59
C ASN A 16 1.36 -15.83 -12.82
N THR A 17 1.76 -15.63 -14.08
CA THR A 17 2.88 -14.75 -14.43
C THR A 17 2.63 -13.32 -13.93
N ILE A 18 1.45 -12.77 -14.24
CA ILE A 18 1.07 -11.41 -13.80
C ILE A 18 1.05 -11.34 -12.27
N LYS A 19 0.51 -12.35 -11.58
CA LYS A 19 0.54 -12.43 -10.10
C LYS A 19 1.97 -12.39 -9.57
N GLY A 20 2.91 -13.12 -10.19
CA GLY A 20 4.31 -13.16 -9.79
C GLY A 20 5.01 -11.80 -9.93
N GLU A 21 4.82 -11.14 -11.08
CA GLU A 21 5.43 -9.85 -11.39
C GLU A 21 4.88 -8.70 -10.55
N THR A 22 3.56 -8.72 -10.30
CA THR A 22 2.86 -7.61 -9.65
C THR A 22 2.59 -7.82 -8.17
N LYS A 23 2.75 -9.05 -7.67
CA LYS A 23 2.37 -9.50 -6.31
C LYS A 23 0.89 -9.30 -5.97
N ILE A 24 0.02 -9.25 -6.97
CA ILE A 24 -1.44 -9.07 -6.82
C ILE A 24 -2.15 -10.42 -6.94
N SER A 25 -3.17 -10.66 -6.13
CA SER A 25 -3.99 -11.88 -6.21
C SER A 25 -4.74 -12.00 -7.55
N ILE A 26 -4.87 -13.22 -8.08
CA ILE A 26 -5.63 -13.50 -9.32
C ILE A 26 -7.05 -12.93 -9.27
N SER A 27 -7.74 -13.01 -8.13
CA SER A 27 -9.09 -12.46 -7.99
C SER A 27 -9.15 -10.94 -8.22
N LYS A 28 -8.15 -10.19 -7.74
CA LYS A 28 -8.05 -8.74 -8.01
C LYS A 28 -7.75 -8.47 -9.49
N ILE A 29 -6.88 -9.27 -10.10
CA ILE A 29 -6.57 -9.17 -11.54
C ILE A 29 -7.84 -9.42 -12.37
N ILE A 30 -8.64 -10.43 -12.04
CA ILE A 30 -9.90 -10.73 -12.75
C ILE A 30 -10.90 -9.58 -12.59
N ASN A 31 -11.10 -9.09 -11.38
CA ASN A 31 -12.02 -7.98 -11.13
C ASN A 31 -11.60 -6.69 -11.88
N PHE A 32 -10.30 -6.45 -12.09
CA PHE A 32 -9.80 -5.38 -12.96
C PHE A 32 -10.23 -5.53 -14.40
N LEU A 33 -10.02 -6.72 -14.95
CA LEU A 33 -10.29 -6.96 -16.36
C LEU A 33 -11.79 -6.81 -16.63
N ILE A 34 -12.63 -7.26 -15.69
CA ILE A 34 -14.07 -7.08 -15.73
C ILE A 34 -14.43 -5.58 -15.68
N SER A 35 -13.86 -4.80 -14.76
CA SER A 35 -14.16 -3.36 -14.67
C SER A 35 -13.69 -2.59 -15.91
N LYS A 36 -12.49 -2.90 -16.41
CA LYS A 36 -11.93 -2.29 -17.63
C LYS A 36 -12.77 -2.62 -18.87
N TYR A 37 -13.22 -3.87 -19.00
CA TYR A 37 -14.10 -4.28 -20.08
C TYR A 37 -15.46 -3.57 -20.00
N ALA A 38 -16.05 -3.48 -18.81
CA ALA A 38 -17.33 -2.81 -18.59
C ALA A 38 -17.29 -1.31 -18.92
N VAL A 39 -16.22 -0.61 -18.52
CA VAL A 39 -16.02 0.83 -18.81
C VAL A 39 -15.87 1.07 -20.31
N ASN A 40 -15.11 0.22 -21.01
CA ASN A 40 -14.89 0.37 -22.45
C ASN A 40 -16.13 0.06 -23.30
N ASN A 41 -17.07 -0.73 -22.78
CA ASN A 41 -18.25 -1.18 -23.52
C ASN A 41 -19.55 -0.45 -23.15
N LYS A 42 -19.51 0.63 -22.33
CA LYS A 42 -20.66 1.51 -21.95
C LYS A 42 -21.92 0.84 -21.36
N ASP A 43 -22.01 -0.49 -21.32
CA ASP A 43 -23.25 -1.22 -21.04
C ASP A 43 -23.47 -1.57 -19.56
N ILE A 44 -22.56 -1.18 -18.66
CA ILE A 44 -22.74 -1.47 -17.22
C ILE A 44 -22.34 -0.25 -16.39
N LYS A 45 -23.34 0.39 -15.75
CA LYS A 45 -23.12 1.33 -14.65
C LYS A 45 -22.66 0.56 -13.41
N ILE A 46 -21.40 0.13 -13.40
CA ILE A 46 -20.74 -0.32 -12.18
C ILE A 46 -20.52 0.96 -11.35
N LYS A 47 -21.10 1.05 -10.15
CA LYS A 47 -20.72 2.10 -9.19
C LYS A 47 -19.20 2.02 -9.06
N ASP A 48 -18.51 3.11 -9.37
CA ASP A 48 -17.06 3.21 -9.30
C ASP A 48 -16.57 2.83 -7.89
N ASN A 49 -16.33 1.53 -7.68
CA ASN A 49 -15.47 1.06 -6.60
C ASN A 49 -14.05 1.17 -7.16
N ASP A 50 -13.60 2.43 -7.28
CA ASP A 50 -12.25 2.86 -7.69
C ASP A 50 -11.16 2.20 -6.81
N ASP A 51 -11.56 1.65 -5.66
CA ASP A 51 -10.71 0.98 -4.65
C ASP A 51 -10.24 -0.44 -5.02
N LEU A 52 -10.84 -1.09 -6.04
CA LEU A 52 -10.52 -2.49 -6.31
C LEU A 52 -9.08 -2.66 -6.82
N LEU A 53 -8.51 -1.62 -7.44
CA LEU A 53 -7.11 -1.57 -7.87
C LEU A 53 -6.52 -0.16 -7.71
N ASP A 54 -5.89 0.06 -6.56
CA ASP A 54 -4.78 1.01 -6.41
C ASP A 54 -3.54 0.63 -7.24
N ILE A 55 -3.72 -0.09 -8.36
CA ILE A 55 -2.68 -0.39 -9.32
C ILE A 55 -2.89 0.57 -10.48
N LYS A 56 -2.21 1.71 -10.35
CA LYS A 56 -1.77 2.53 -11.47
C LYS A 56 -2.92 3.13 -12.29
N LYS A 57 -3.56 4.18 -11.75
CA LYS A 57 -3.72 5.42 -12.53
C LYS A 57 -2.32 6.02 -12.77
N ILE A 58 -1.44 5.30 -13.47
CA ILE A 58 -0.41 5.99 -14.23
C ILE A 58 -1.21 6.64 -15.34
N ASN A 59 -1.39 7.96 -15.27
CA ASN A 59 -1.83 8.77 -16.40
C ASN A 59 -0.86 8.49 -17.56
N LEU A 60 -1.16 7.47 -18.37
CA LEU A 60 -0.40 7.08 -19.57
C LEU A 60 -0.46 8.17 -20.66
N HIS A 61 -1.17 9.27 -20.41
CA HIS A 61 -1.33 10.41 -21.30
C HIS A 61 -0.67 11.71 -20.81
N GLU A 62 0.03 11.72 -19.68
CA GLU A 62 0.79 12.91 -19.30
C GLU A 62 2.13 12.98 -20.05
N PRO A 63 2.45 14.12 -20.69
CA PRO A 63 3.68 14.26 -21.47
C PRO A 63 4.90 14.17 -20.55
N ILE A 64 5.72 13.13 -20.74
CA ILE A 64 6.97 12.94 -20.00
C ILE A 64 7.97 14.01 -20.44
N LYS A 65 8.56 14.71 -19.47
CA LYS A 65 9.64 15.70 -19.69
C LYS A 65 10.95 15.17 -19.12
N GLN A 66 12.05 15.40 -19.84
CA GLN A 66 13.41 15.06 -19.41
C GLN A 66 14.15 16.31 -18.94
N ILE A 67 14.87 16.21 -17.83
CA ILE A 67 15.74 17.26 -17.29
C ILE A 67 17.18 16.74 -17.28
N ARG A 68 18.12 17.56 -17.74
CA ARG A 68 19.57 17.30 -17.63
C ARG A 68 20.17 18.28 -16.62
N VAL A 69 20.82 17.76 -15.59
CA VAL A 69 21.50 18.54 -14.55
C VAL A 69 23.00 18.32 -14.68
N ARG A 70 23.79 19.39 -14.61
CA ARG A 70 25.25 19.31 -14.49
C ARG A 70 25.61 19.46 -13.02
N LEU A 71 26.46 18.57 -12.53
CA LEU A 71 26.92 18.54 -11.15
C LEU A 71 28.45 18.51 -11.16
N THR A 72 29.05 19.17 -10.18
CA THR A 72 30.45 18.95 -9.83
C THR A 72 30.64 17.53 -9.28
N LYS A 73 31.88 17.06 -9.26
CA LYS A 73 32.21 15.73 -8.71
C LYS A 73 31.76 15.60 -7.25
N GLN A 74 32.03 16.62 -6.44
CA GLN A 74 31.69 16.62 -5.02
C GLN A 74 30.17 16.54 -4.79
N GLU A 75 29.37 17.28 -5.57
CA GLU A 75 27.91 17.22 -5.49
C GLU A 75 27.37 15.85 -5.89
N TYR A 76 27.92 15.25 -6.96
CA TYR A 76 27.52 13.91 -7.39
C TYR A 76 27.86 12.86 -6.32
N ASP A 77 29.06 12.91 -5.75
CA ASP A 77 29.49 11.96 -4.72
C ASP A 77 28.61 12.05 -3.47
N PHE A 78 28.27 13.27 -3.03
CA PHE A 78 27.31 13.50 -1.95
C PHE A 78 25.95 12.86 -2.23
N LEU A 79 25.41 13.05 -3.44
CA LEU A 79 24.11 12.49 -3.83
C LEU A 79 24.17 10.97 -3.96
N SER A 80 25.28 10.40 -4.42
CA SER A 80 25.47 8.96 -4.54
C SER A 80 25.51 8.28 -3.16
N ILE A 81 26.24 8.87 -2.21
CA ILE A 81 26.29 8.40 -0.82
C ILE A 81 24.90 8.51 -0.17
N SER A 82 24.22 9.64 -0.37
CA SER A 82 22.87 9.86 0.16
C SER A 82 21.86 8.87 -0.41
N ALA A 83 21.93 8.57 -1.71
CA ALA A 83 21.08 7.58 -2.36
C ALA A 83 21.19 6.21 -1.66
N LYS A 84 22.41 5.73 -1.41
CA LYS A 84 22.63 4.47 -0.68
C LYS A 84 22.08 4.51 0.74
N LYS A 85 22.31 5.61 1.47
CA LYS A 85 21.79 5.82 2.83
C LYS A 85 20.26 5.83 2.88
N ASN A 86 19.59 6.23 1.80
CA ASN A 86 18.13 6.26 1.68
C ASN A 86 17.55 4.99 1.05
N GLY A 87 18.38 3.97 0.79
CA GLY A 87 17.97 2.70 0.18
C GLY A 87 17.68 2.78 -1.32
N PHE A 88 18.17 3.81 -2.02
CA PHE A 88 18.06 3.94 -3.46
C PHE A 88 19.26 3.35 -4.21
N ASN A 89 18.99 2.61 -5.29
CA ASN A 89 20.03 2.01 -6.13
C ASN A 89 20.68 2.98 -7.13
N LEU A 90 20.08 4.16 -7.35
CA LEU A 90 20.51 5.12 -8.37
C LEU A 90 20.54 6.54 -7.80
N THR A 91 21.61 7.28 -8.09
CA THR A 91 21.75 8.71 -7.73
C THR A 91 20.61 9.55 -8.32
N SER A 92 20.10 9.21 -9.50
CA SER A 92 18.96 9.89 -10.13
C SER A 92 17.66 9.78 -9.31
N LYS A 93 17.47 8.68 -8.56
CA LYS A 93 16.32 8.53 -7.67
C LYS A 93 16.41 9.49 -6.47
N GLU A 94 17.60 9.67 -5.91
CA GLU A 94 17.84 10.64 -4.84
C GLU A 94 17.61 12.09 -5.30
N ILE A 95 18.08 12.44 -6.50
CA ILE A 95 17.84 13.76 -7.10
C ILE A 95 16.33 13.99 -7.28
N ARG A 96 15.63 13.01 -7.84
CA ARG A 96 14.18 13.08 -8.03
C ARG A 96 13.44 13.17 -6.69
N TYR A 97 13.83 12.37 -5.70
CA TYR A 97 13.27 12.39 -4.35
C TYR A 97 13.36 13.79 -3.73
N ARG A 98 14.56 14.38 -3.72
CA ARG A 98 14.79 15.73 -3.19
C ARG A 98 13.97 16.77 -3.94
N LEU A 99 13.99 16.73 -5.27
CA LEU A 99 13.23 17.67 -6.10
C LEU A 99 11.72 17.59 -5.81
N LEU A 100 11.17 16.38 -5.76
CA LEU A 100 9.76 16.17 -5.46
C LEU A 100 9.40 16.64 -4.05
N ASN A 101 10.26 16.41 -3.06
CA ASN A 101 10.06 16.89 -1.69
C ASN A 101 10.17 18.41 -1.53
N THR A 102 10.91 19.07 -2.42
CA THR A 102 10.98 20.53 -2.45
C THR A 102 9.71 21.14 -3.05
N ILE A 103 9.13 20.51 -4.08
CA ILE A 103 7.99 21.09 -4.84
C ILE A 103 6.64 20.75 -4.21
N ASN A 104 6.52 19.58 -3.58
CA ASN A 104 5.24 19.12 -3.05
C ASN A 104 5.10 19.46 -1.56
N LYS A 105 3.90 19.91 -1.15
CA LYS A 105 3.57 20.19 0.26
C LYS A 105 3.63 18.93 1.13
N ASN A 106 3.24 17.78 0.56
CA ASN A 106 3.34 16.49 1.22
C ASN A 106 4.68 15.85 0.85
N LYS A 107 5.45 15.47 1.88
CA LYS A 107 6.74 14.81 1.70
C LYS A 107 6.54 13.37 1.23
N TYR A 108 7.34 12.98 0.24
CA TYR A 108 7.64 11.60 -0.10
C TYR A 108 8.64 11.03 0.89
N TYR A 109 8.64 9.71 0.95
CA TYR A 109 9.51 8.91 1.81
C TYR A 109 10.53 8.15 0.97
N THR A 110 11.63 7.80 1.61
CA THR A 110 12.70 6.96 1.09
C THR A 110 12.37 5.48 1.22
N ASN A 111 13.14 4.61 0.55
CA ASN A 111 12.89 3.17 0.60
C ASN A 111 13.03 2.60 2.02
N LEU A 112 14.00 3.09 2.79
CA LEU A 112 14.20 2.65 4.17
C LEU A 112 13.06 3.11 5.09
N GLU A 113 12.63 4.37 4.97
CA GLU A 113 11.49 4.88 5.75
C GLU A 113 10.22 4.06 5.46
N LEU A 114 9.99 3.67 4.20
CA LEU A 114 8.86 2.82 3.83
C LEU A 114 8.97 1.40 4.41
N GLU A 115 10.18 0.85 4.49
CA GLU A 115 10.40 -0.43 5.15
C GLU A 115 10.09 -0.34 6.65
N ASP A 116 10.50 0.73 7.31
CA ASP A 116 10.22 0.98 8.73
C ASP A 116 8.72 1.18 8.98
N PHE A 117 7.99 1.85 8.08
CA PHE A 117 6.54 1.91 8.14
C PHE A 117 5.89 0.53 7.97
N CYS A 118 6.41 -0.32 7.07
CA CYS A 118 5.92 -1.69 6.92
C CYS A 118 6.11 -2.52 8.20
N LYS A 119 7.28 -2.41 8.84
CA LYS A 119 7.58 -3.07 10.12
C LYS A 119 6.63 -2.57 11.21
N SER A 120 6.51 -1.25 11.36
CA SER A 120 5.62 -0.61 12.33
C SER A 120 4.18 -1.08 12.17
N ARG A 121 3.68 -1.17 10.93
CA ARG A 121 2.33 -1.69 10.64
C ARG A 121 2.17 -3.15 11.08
N SER A 122 3.17 -3.99 10.84
CA SER A 122 3.16 -5.40 11.25
C SER A 122 3.12 -5.56 12.78
N GLU A 123 3.88 -4.72 13.50
CA GLU A 123 3.90 -4.67 14.96
C GLU A 123 2.53 -4.25 15.52
N ILE A 124 1.94 -3.18 14.97
CA ILE A 124 0.60 -2.72 15.35
C ILE A 124 -0.45 -3.81 15.14
N ASN A 125 -0.43 -4.50 14.00
CA ASN A 125 -1.34 -5.61 13.73
C ASN A 125 -1.13 -6.78 14.72
N THR A 126 0.09 -6.97 15.20
CA THR A 126 0.40 -7.99 16.21
C THR A 126 -0.13 -7.57 17.58
N ILE A 127 0.00 -6.30 17.96
CA ILE A 127 -0.60 -5.74 19.18
C ILE A 127 -2.13 -5.92 19.15
N GLY A 128 -2.79 -5.59 18.04
CA GLY A 128 -4.24 -5.78 17.89
C GLY A 128 -4.67 -7.24 18.06
N ARG A 129 -3.92 -8.20 17.47
CA ARG A 129 -4.19 -9.64 17.65
C ARG A 129 -3.98 -10.10 19.09
N ASN A 130 -2.94 -9.62 19.76
CA ASN A 130 -2.66 -9.95 21.16
C ASN A 130 -3.75 -9.40 22.08
N LEU A 131 -4.20 -8.15 21.87
CA LEU A 131 -5.31 -7.55 22.61
C LEU A 131 -6.61 -8.33 22.42
N ASN A 132 -6.95 -8.71 21.18
CA ASN A 132 -8.14 -9.52 20.92
C ASN A 132 -8.07 -10.89 21.63
N SER A 133 -6.88 -11.51 21.67
CA SER A 133 -6.65 -12.77 22.37
C SER A 133 -6.81 -12.63 23.89
N LEU A 134 -6.28 -11.54 24.47
CA LEU A 134 -6.45 -11.22 25.88
C LEU A 134 -7.93 -11.03 26.23
N VAL A 135 -8.69 -10.27 25.41
CA VAL A 135 -10.12 -10.07 25.59
C VAL A 135 -10.88 -11.40 25.58
N LYS A 136 -10.54 -12.30 24.65
CA LYS A 136 -11.14 -13.65 24.60
C LYS A 136 -10.83 -14.45 25.86
N LEU A 137 -9.58 -14.46 26.33
CA LEU A 137 -9.19 -15.17 27.55
C LEU A 137 -9.91 -14.64 28.80
N LEU A 138 -10.04 -13.32 28.92
CA LEU A 138 -10.75 -12.68 30.02
C LEU A 138 -12.23 -13.05 30.03
N ARG A 139 -12.85 -13.18 28.84
CA ARG A 139 -14.23 -13.70 28.69
C ARG A 139 -14.33 -15.16 29.11
N THR A 140 -13.48 -16.03 28.57
CA THR A 140 -13.56 -17.49 28.82
C THR A 140 -13.32 -17.84 30.28
N ARG A 141 -12.47 -17.10 30.99
CA ARG A 141 -12.16 -17.36 32.41
C ARG A 141 -13.14 -16.70 33.39
N ASN A 142 -14.18 -15.99 32.93
CA ASN A 142 -15.11 -15.22 33.78
C ASN A 142 -14.42 -14.28 34.79
N ILE A 143 -13.18 -13.85 34.51
CA ILE A 143 -12.37 -13.00 35.41
C ILE A 143 -12.97 -11.59 35.48
N ILE A 144 -13.63 -11.16 34.41
CA ILE A 144 -14.32 -9.87 34.33
C ILE A 144 -15.82 -10.17 34.18
N LYS A 145 -16.64 -9.68 35.11
CA LYS A 145 -18.10 -9.61 34.90
C LYS A 145 -18.33 -8.57 33.79
N PHE A 146 -18.59 -9.04 32.58
CA PHE A 146 -18.61 -8.24 31.34
C PHE A 146 -19.76 -7.22 31.22
N ASP A 147 -20.39 -6.86 32.33
CA ASP A 147 -21.40 -5.81 32.42
C ASP A 147 -20.79 -4.42 32.64
N ASP A 148 -19.46 -4.33 32.72
CA ASP A 148 -18.75 -3.06 32.77
C ASP A 148 -18.65 -2.45 31.36
N GLU A 149 -19.72 -1.76 30.97
CA GLU A 149 -19.85 -0.92 29.77
C GLU A 149 -18.57 -0.12 29.46
N ASN A 150 -17.87 0.36 30.50
CA ASN A 150 -16.65 1.16 30.36
C ASN A 150 -15.47 0.33 29.85
N PHE A 151 -15.36 -0.93 30.29
CA PHE A 151 -14.33 -1.85 29.79
C PHE A 151 -14.57 -2.18 28.32
N LYS A 152 -15.82 -2.46 27.94
CA LYS A 152 -16.19 -2.72 26.54
C LYS A 152 -15.89 -1.52 25.65
N LYS A 153 -16.30 -0.32 26.06
CA LYS A 153 -16.01 0.94 25.34
C LYS A 153 -14.50 1.19 25.21
N SER A 154 -13.72 0.89 26.23
CA SER A 154 -12.26 1.06 26.20
C SER A 154 -11.59 0.09 25.20
N ILE A 155 -12.02 -1.17 25.16
CA ILE A 155 -11.51 -2.16 24.19
C ILE A 155 -11.92 -1.80 22.76
N GLU A 156 -13.17 -1.39 22.53
CA GLU A 156 -13.62 -0.94 21.21
C GLU A 156 -12.85 0.30 20.75
N SER A 157 -12.66 1.30 21.64
CA SER A 157 -11.86 2.49 21.33
C SER A 157 -10.40 2.15 20.98
N LEU A 158 -9.79 1.21 21.69
CA LEU A 158 -8.43 0.75 21.41
C LEU A 158 -8.34 0.06 20.05
N ASN A 159 -9.27 -0.84 19.73
CA ASN A 159 -9.31 -1.50 18.42
C ASN A 159 -9.46 -0.48 17.28
N THR A 160 -10.39 0.47 17.41
CA THR A 160 -10.58 1.53 16.41
C THR A 160 -9.33 2.36 16.20
N LYS A 161 -8.61 2.73 17.27
CA LYS A 161 -7.34 3.48 17.15
C LYS A 161 -6.25 2.67 16.46
N ILE A 162 -6.16 1.37 16.76
CA ILE A 162 -5.20 0.46 16.11
C ILE A 162 -5.51 0.31 14.62
N ASP A 163 -6.78 0.16 14.26
CA ASP A 163 -7.21 0.06 12.87
C ASP A 163 -6.94 1.36 12.11
N ASN A 164 -7.26 2.51 12.71
CA ASN A 164 -6.98 3.83 12.11
C ASN A 164 -5.49 4.03 11.85
N LEU A 165 -4.62 3.71 12.82
CA LEU A 165 -3.17 3.81 12.64
C LEU A 165 -2.66 2.85 11.54
N SER A 166 -3.22 1.64 11.46
CA SER A 166 -2.87 0.67 10.42
C SER A 166 -3.28 1.17 9.02
N ASN A 167 -4.43 1.85 8.92
CA ASN A 167 -4.93 2.46 7.70
C ASN A 167 -4.09 3.66 7.27
N GLU A 168 -3.76 4.58 8.19
CA GLU A 168 -2.88 5.73 7.91
C GLU A 168 -1.51 5.28 7.37
N LEU A 169 -0.91 4.25 7.98
CA LEU A 169 0.33 3.66 7.48
C LEU A 169 0.15 3.05 6.08
N SER A 170 -1.00 2.45 5.80
CA SER A 170 -1.29 1.87 4.49
C SER A 170 -1.44 2.96 3.42
N GLU A 171 -2.07 4.09 3.73
CA GLU A 171 -2.17 5.23 2.83
C GLU A 171 -0.80 5.83 2.49
N ILE A 172 0.10 5.95 3.49
CA ILE A 172 1.48 6.40 3.30
C ILE A 172 2.21 5.49 2.31
N LEU A 173 2.08 4.16 2.49
CA LEU A 173 2.70 3.18 1.60
C LEU A 173 2.14 3.26 0.17
N ILE A 174 0.82 3.41 0.01
CA ILE A 174 0.18 3.51 -1.32
C ILE A 174 0.67 4.77 -2.06
N ARG A 175 0.65 5.93 -1.41
CA ARG A 175 1.11 7.21 -2.01
C ARG A 175 2.57 7.15 -2.46
N SER A 176 3.40 6.39 -1.74
CA SER A 176 4.81 6.24 -2.07
C SER A 176 5.07 5.31 -3.27
N ASN A 177 4.32 4.21 -3.38
CA ASN A 177 4.48 3.22 -4.46
C ASN A 177 3.99 3.72 -5.82
N GLN A 178 3.19 4.79 -5.87
CA GLN A 178 2.65 5.35 -7.12
C GLN A 178 3.66 6.19 -7.93
N ARG A 179 4.85 6.54 -7.40
CA ARG A 179 5.78 7.45 -8.08
C ARG A 179 7.22 6.95 -8.30
N TYR A 180 7.61 5.82 -7.71
CA TYR A 180 8.97 5.23 -7.85
C TYR A 180 9.07 4.05 -8.79
#